data_AF-A0A848CIA2-F1
#
_entry.id   AF-A0A848CIA2-F1
#
_cell.length_a   1.000
_cell.length_b   1.000
_cell.length_c   1.000
_cell.angle_alpha   90.00
_cell.angle_beta   90.00
_cell.angle_gamma   90.00
#
_symmetry.space_group_name_H-M   'P 1'
#
loop_
_entity.id
_entity.type
_entity.pdbx_description
1 polymer ?
#
loop_
_entity_poly.entity_id
_entity_poly.type
_entity_poly.pdbx_seq_one_letter_code
_entity_poly.pdbx_strand_id
1 'polypeptide(L)'
;MFHPCRLLVFLTLVFVSLLASSPAFATRDTPEDEKSLTIRNESAEELLSIRFTVGNQANYARLDLLPGGEDQLLNPGGTADLRMDMGLYLWDFNKVRLASVQSLTLCGEHHPCLLVRGLDGKISHVNGTEKSLLPAEDARPVCALSKFRPGMLMKDACALLEKDPLRDDGGAVLTSLGFADMVWAARLTPYTPGDDNVEAFPVKAGGEVLEHVELRQKLSDQRLDALLASLYNMGYRPWQAELPGLDMNFTEMPVADQKRQMEILHMALGMLMNAPRGDACIMMAPGDMLPDLISDTPRKDVQLFTITVRRPTATLIVDMTAYSASF
;
A
#
# COMPACT_ATOMS: atom_id res chain seq x y z
N MET A 1 18.76 9.55 -8.65
CA MET A 1 17.55 10.03 -9.34
C MET A 1 16.67 8.81 -9.57
N PHE A 2 15.67 8.63 -8.72
CA PHE A 2 14.71 7.52 -8.81
C PHE A 2 13.67 7.88 -9.86
N HIS A 3 13.49 7.02 -10.87
CA HIS A 3 12.44 7.15 -11.85
C HIS A 3 11.24 6.30 -11.38
N PRO A 4 10.02 6.87 -11.33
CA PRO A 4 8.82 6.07 -11.12
C PRO A 4 8.60 5.18 -12.34
N CYS A 5 8.26 3.92 -12.09
CA CYS A 5 7.85 2.95 -13.09
C CYS A 5 6.68 3.54 -13.90
N ARG A 6 6.96 3.95 -15.15
CA ARG A 6 5.99 4.55 -16.07
C ARG A 6 5.78 3.60 -17.25
N LEU A 7 4.59 3.02 -17.30
CA LEU A 7 4.03 2.44 -18.51
C LEU A 7 3.84 3.57 -19.54
N LEU A 8 4.46 3.44 -20.71
CA LEU A 8 4.39 4.42 -21.78
C LEU A 8 3.41 3.92 -22.85
N VAL A 9 2.19 4.44 -22.88
CA VAL A 9 1.28 4.29 -24.02
C VAL A 9 1.07 5.67 -24.63
N PHE A 10 1.66 5.87 -25.80
CA PHE A 10 1.48 7.07 -26.63
C PHE A 10 0.08 7.07 -27.25
N LEU A 11 -0.72 8.09 -26.99
CA LEU A 11 -1.72 8.54 -27.95
C LEU A 11 -1.93 10.05 -27.87
N THR A 12 -1.42 10.74 -28.89
CA THR A 12 -1.67 12.15 -29.20
C THR A 12 -3.12 12.36 -29.63
N LEU A 13 -3.80 13.38 -29.08
CA LEU A 13 -4.75 14.22 -29.83
C LEU A 13 -5.05 15.54 -29.10
N VAL A 14 -5.17 16.58 -29.92
CA VAL A 14 -5.20 18.02 -29.60
C VAL A 14 -6.66 18.52 -29.69
N PHE A 15 -6.91 19.70 -29.09
CA PHE A 15 -8.07 20.61 -29.19
C PHE A 15 -9.25 20.29 -28.25
N VAL A 16 -9.99 21.21 -27.63
CA VAL A 16 -9.97 22.66 -27.30
C VAL A 16 -11.33 22.88 -26.59
N SER A 17 -11.36 23.68 -25.52
CA SER A 17 -12.51 24.42 -24.95
C SER A 17 -13.91 23.77 -24.90
N LEU A 18 -14.53 23.71 -23.71
CA LEU A 18 -15.72 24.54 -23.42
C LEU A 18 -16.11 24.49 -21.92
N LEU A 19 -16.48 25.67 -21.42
CA LEU A 19 -17.04 25.96 -20.11
C LEU A 19 -18.46 25.40 -19.94
N ALA A 20 -18.77 24.85 -18.75
CA ALA A 20 -20.05 24.84 -18.01
C ALA A 20 -20.11 23.59 -17.13
N SER A 21 -20.47 23.55 -15.85
CA SER A 21 -20.93 24.55 -14.88
C SER A 21 -21.10 23.78 -13.57
N SER A 22 -20.23 24.01 -12.58
CA SER A 22 -20.38 23.48 -11.22
C SER A 22 -21.16 24.48 -10.36
N PRO A 23 -22.02 24.04 -9.43
CA PRO A 23 -22.79 24.96 -8.60
C PRO A 23 -21.87 25.72 -7.64
N ALA A 24 -22.20 27.00 -7.46
CA ALA A 24 -21.42 28.01 -6.79
C ALA A 24 -21.01 27.65 -5.35
N PHE A 25 -19.70 27.61 -5.12
CA PHE A 25 -19.14 27.86 -3.80
C PHE A 25 -19.44 29.32 -3.41
N ALA A 26 -20.06 29.51 -2.25
CA ALA A 26 -20.05 30.80 -1.59
C ALA A 26 -18.58 31.11 -1.23
N THR A 27 -18.02 32.10 -1.93
CA THR A 27 -16.74 32.73 -1.62
C THR A 27 -16.74 33.20 -0.17
N ARG A 28 -15.85 32.64 0.63
CA ARG A 28 -15.42 33.25 1.88
C ARG A 28 -14.07 33.90 1.62
N ASP A 29 -14.12 35.19 1.31
CA ASP A 29 -12.95 36.04 1.14
C ASP A 29 -12.19 36.18 2.47
N THR A 30 -11.04 35.51 2.56
CA THR A 30 -9.74 36.06 2.97
C THR A 30 -8.70 34.96 2.76
N PRO A 31 -7.63 35.16 1.95
CA PRO A 31 -6.49 34.26 1.95
C PRO A 31 -5.68 34.58 3.20
N GLU A 32 -5.98 33.92 4.33
CA GLU A 32 -4.88 33.65 5.27
C GLU A 32 -3.89 32.80 4.49
N ASP A 33 -2.65 33.26 4.36
CA ASP A 33 -1.54 32.48 3.80
C ASP A 33 -1.65 31.05 4.34
N GLU A 34 -2.02 30.10 3.48
CA GLU A 34 -2.19 28.71 3.86
C GLU A 34 -0.85 28.21 4.42
N LYS A 35 -0.75 28.13 5.75
CA LYS A 35 0.50 27.76 6.41
C LYS A 35 0.77 26.30 6.09
N SER A 36 1.90 26.01 5.46
CA SER A 36 2.32 24.63 5.22
C SER A 36 2.81 23.98 6.51
N LEU A 37 2.63 22.66 6.59
CA LEU A 37 3.10 21.78 7.64
C LEU A 37 4.04 20.75 7.01
N THR A 38 5.32 20.76 7.36
CA THR A 38 6.25 19.73 6.90
C THR A 38 6.11 18.47 7.76
N ILE A 39 5.90 17.32 7.13
CA ILE A 39 5.93 16.01 7.75
C ILE A 39 7.25 15.35 7.39
N ARG A 40 7.98 14.83 8.38
CA ARG A 40 9.26 14.11 8.19
C ARG A 40 9.19 12.76 8.87
N ASN A 41 9.65 11.73 8.19
CA ASN A 41 9.72 10.39 8.75
C ASN A 41 11.17 10.03 9.11
N GLU A 42 11.58 10.27 10.36
CA GLU A 42 12.88 9.78 10.86
C GLU A 42 12.73 8.45 11.64
N SER A 43 11.55 7.82 11.58
CA SER A 43 11.32 6.51 12.17
C SER A 43 11.90 5.39 11.28
N ALA A 44 11.96 4.18 11.83
CA ALA A 44 12.36 2.98 11.08
C ALA A 44 11.24 2.42 10.19
N GLU A 45 10.00 2.90 10.37
CA GLU A 45 8.81 2.39 9.69
C GLU A 45 8.45 3.27 8.49
N GLU A 46 7.61 2.78 7.58
CA GLU A 46 7.04 3.57 6.48
C GLU A 46 5.81 4.33 6.97
N LEU A 47 5.72 5.64 6.73
CA LEU A 47 4.51 6.41 6.99
C LEU A 47 3.63 6.42 5.73
N LEU A 48 2.61 5.56 5.70
CA LEU A 48 1.68 5.46 4.58
C LEU A 48 0.75 6.66 4.51
N SER A 49 0.22 7.08 5.66
CA SER A 49 -0.76 8.15 5.71
C SER A 49 -0.89 8.80 7.08
N ILE A 50 -1.49 9.99 7.09
CA ILE A 50 -1.83 10.73 8.30
C ILE A 50 -3.27 11.24 8.23
N ARG A 51 -3.96 11.14 9.35
CA ARG A 51 -5.25 11.76 9.59
C ARG A 51 -5.16 12.78 10.72
N PHE A 52 -5.75 13.94 10.48
CA PHE A 52 -5.94 15.01 11.45
C PHE A 52 -7.41 15.09 11.81
N THR A 53 -7.75 14.97 13.09
CA THR A 53 -9.11 15.18 13.58
C THR A 53 -9.17 16.44 14.44
N VAL A 54 -9.86 17.47 13.96
CA VAL A 54 -10.05 18.75 14.66
C VAL A 54 -11.54 18.93 14.93
N GLY A 55 -11.94 18.74 16.19
CA GLY A 55 -13.36 18.71 16.56
C GLY A 55 -14.08 17.57 15.83
N ASN A 56 -15.08 17.90 15.01
CA ASN A 56 -15.84 16.92 14.23
C ASN A 56 -15.35 16.78 12.77
N GLN A 57 -14.28 17.49 12.39
CA GLN A 57 -13.73 17.44 11.05
C GLN A 57 -12.50 16.56 11.02
N ALA A 58 -12.41 15.69 10.02
CA ALA A 58 -11.25 14.86 9.76
C ALA A 58 -10.69 15.16 8.38
N ASN A 59 -9.38 15.39 8.31
CA ASN A 59 -8.63 15.53 7.07
C ASN A 59 -7.64 14.38 6.96
N TYR A 60 -7.45 13.85 5.76
CA TYR A 60 -6.61 12.70 5.48
C TYR A 60 -5.62 13.03 4.36
N ALA A 61 -4.39 12.56 4.50
CA ALA A 61 -3.37 12.63 3.46
C ALA A 61 -2.63 11.29 3.36
N ARG A 62 -2.56 10.76 2.13
CA ARG A 62 -1.66 9.66 1.78
C ARG A 62 -0.28 10.23 1.45
N LEU A 63 0.75 9.63 2.02
CA LEU A 63 2.11 10.16 2.04
C LEU A 63 3.14 9.17 1.49
N ASP A 64 3.02 7.87 1.81
CA ASP A 64 3.94 6.80 1.39
C ASP A 64 5.44 7.16 1.63
N LEU A 65 5.74 7.75 2.80
CA LEU A 65 7.09 8.21 3.16
C LEU A 65 7.93 7.10 3.79
N LEU A 66 8.98 6.69 3.08
CA LEU A 66 10.04 5.82 3.62
C LEU A 66 10.88 6.54 4.70
N PRO A 67 11.66 5.80 5.51
CA PRO A 67 12.62 6.39 6.44
C PRO A 67 13.54 7.42 5.76
N GLY A 68 13.63 8.61 6.36
CA GLY A 68 14.32 9.80 5.84
C GLY A 68 13.49 10.64 4.85
N GLY A 69 12.25 10.24 4.55
CA GLY A 69 11.35 10.96 3.64
C GLY A 69 10.70 12.19 4.28
N GLU A 70 10.30 13.14 3.44
CA GLU A 70 9.56 14.34 3.84
C GLU A 70 8.48 14.72 2.82
N ASP A 71 7.41 15.33 3.30
CA ASP A 71 6.37 15.94 2.45
C ASP A 71 5.78 17.19 3.14
N GLN A 72 4.99 17.97 2.41
CA GLN A 72 4.30 19.16 2.91
C GLN A 72 2.79 19.02 2.75
N LEU A 73 2.07 19.32 3.83
CA LEU A 73 0.62 19.35 3.86
C LEU A 73 0.13 20.75 4.23
N LEU A 74 -1.15 21.01 4.00
CA LEU A 74 -1.80 22.18 4.58
C LEU A 74 -1.91 21.99 6.10
N ASN A 75 -1.48 22.99 6.87
CA ASN A 75 -1.62 22.95 8.32
C ASN A 75 -3.10 23.20 8.69
N PRO A 76 -3.82 22.22 9.28
CA PRO A 76 -5.21 22.41 9.66
C PRO A 76 -5.39 23.37 10.84
N GLY A 77 -4.29 23.79 11.49
CA GLY A 77 -4.30 24.67 12.65
C GLY A 77 -4.94 24.04 13.88
N GLY A 78 -5.21 24.88 14.89
CA GLY A 78 -5.93 24.45 16.09
C GLY A 78 -5.21 23.39 16.93
N THR A 79 -5.99 22.48 17.52
CA THR A 79 -5.53 21.29 18.26
C THR A 79 -6.20 20.07 17.65
N ALA A 80 -5.41 19.07 17.27
CA ALA A 80 -5.87 17.89 16.55
C ALA A 80 -5.48 16.60 17.28
N ASP A 81 -6.32 15.57 17.14
CA ASP A 81 -5.90 14.19 17.34
C ASP A 81 -5.34 13.66 16.01
N LEU A 82 -4.17 13.04 16.06
CA LEU A 82 -3.47 12.50 14.88
C LEU A 82 -3.54 10.98 14.91
N ARG A 83 -3.87 10.38 13.78
CA ARG A 83 -3.62 8.96 13.51
C ARG A 83 -2.65 8.84 12.35
N MET A 84 -1.61 8.04 12.51
CA MET A 84 -0.60 7.76 11.48
C MET A 84 -0.61 6.28 11.17
N ASP A 85 -0.77 5.91 9.90
CA ASP A 85 -0.60 4.53 9.44
C ASP A 85 0.86 4.29 9.10
N MET A 86 1.52 3.45 9.92
CA MET A 86 2.92 3.08 9.82
C MET A 86 3.14 1.77 9.04
N GLY A 87 2.13 1.31 8.29
CA GLY A 87 2.18 0.08 7.51
C GLY A 87 1.94 -1.18 8.33
N LEU A 88 2.69 -1.39 9.41
CA LEU A 88 2.54 -2.53 10.33
C LEU A 88 1.95 -2.14 11.69
N TYR A 89 1.79 -0.84 11.92
CA TYR A 89 1.30 -0.27 13.17
C TYR A 89 0.41 0.93 12.89
N LEU A 90 -0.50 1.23 13.81
CA LEU A 90 -1.19 2.51 13.88
C LEU A 90 -0.65 3.28 15.08
N TRP A 91 -0.24 4.53 14.86
CA TRP A 91 0.14 5.43 15.94
C TRP A 91 -0.92 6.51 16.14
N ASP A 92 -1.29 6.73 17.39
CA ASP A 92 -2.24 7.77 17.78
C ASP A 92 -1.57 8.80 18.68
N PHE A 93 -1.78 10.08 18.38
CA PHE A 93 -1.31 11.21 19.20
C PHE A 93 -2.49 12.11 19.54
N ASN A 94 -2.75 12.28 20.83
CA ASN A 94 -3.90 13.04 21.30
C ASN A 94 -3.54 14.50 21.57
N LYS A 95 -4.41 15.43 21.15
CA LYS A 95 -4.36 16.86 21.48
C LYS A 95 -3.05 17.56 21.05
N VAL A 96 -2.58 17.28 19.85
CA VAL A 96 -1.42 17.96 19.25
C VAL A 96 -1.81 19.37 18.82
N ARG A 97 -1.14 20.39 19.37
CA ARG A 97 -1.39 21.79 19.00
C ARG A 97 -0.69 22.11 17.68
N LEU A 98 -1.44 22.46 16.63
CA LEU A 98 -0.93 22.71 15.27
C LEU A 98 -0.92 24.19 14.86
N ALA A 99 -1.65 25.06 15.57
CA ALA A 99 -1.82 26.49 15.23
C ALA A 99 -0.52 27.31 15.06
N SER A 100 0.61 26.84 15.57
CA SER A 100 1.92 27.49 15.42
C SER A 100 3.03 26.48 15.17
N VAL A 101 2.70 25.39 14.49
CA VAL A 101 3.65 24.33 14.14
C VAL A 101 4.14 24.51 12.71
N GLN A 102 5.46 24.37 12.55
CA GLN A 102 6.13 24.37 11.26
C GLN A 102 6.31 22.95 10.73
N SER A 103 6.68 22.01 11.61
CA SER A 103 6.91 20.62 11.21
C SER A 103 6.56 19.62 12.29
N LEU A 104 6.11 18.44 11.82
CA LEU A 104 5.99 17.22 12.59
C LEU A 104 7.06 16.24 12.10
N THR A 105 7.83 15.66 13.02
CA THR A 105 8.89 14.70 12.67
C THR A 105 8.75 13.46 13.52
N LEU A 106 8.50 12.31 12.88
CA LEU A 106 8.46 11.03 13.59
C LEU A 106 9.85 10.74 14.15
N CYS A 107 9.95 10.46 15.43
CA CYS A 107 11.24 10.31 16.10
C CYS A 107 11.88 8.96 15.76
N GLY A 108 13.19 8.94 15.50
CA GLY A 108 13.95 7.70 15.30
C GLY A 108 14.48 7.05 16.59
N GLU A 109 14.55 7.80 17.70
CA GLU A 109 15.13 7.31 18.96
C GLU A 109 14.10 6.78 19.95
N HIS A 110 12.88 7.34 19.91
CA HIS A 110 11.79 7.01 20.83
C HIS A 110 10.57 6.60 20.01
N HIS A 111 9.86 5.58 20.48
CA HIS A 111 8.78 4.98 19.71
C HIS A 111 7.61 4.58 20.63
N PRO A 112 6.36 5.00 20.35
CA PRO A 112 5.93 6.00 19.35
C PRO A 112 6.11 7.45 19.86
N CYS A 113 6.82 8.29 19.09
CA CYS A 113 7.10 9.68 19.48
C CYS A 113 7.11 10.63 18.27
N LEU A 114 6.55 11.83 18.47
CA LEU A 114 6.50 12.89 17.48
C LEU A 114 7.22 14.14 17.98
N LEU A 115 8.17 14.64 17.21
CA LEU A 115 8.79 15.93 17.42
C LEU A 115 7.94 17.02 16.77
N VAL A 116 7.45 17.93 17.59
CA VAL A 116 6.66 19.09 17.14
C VAL A 116 7.55 20.32 17.20
N ARG A 117 7.88 20.88 16.03
CA ARG A 117 8.64 22.13 15.92
C ARG A 117 7.69 23.31 15.70
N GLY A 118 7.71 24.25 16.64
CA GLY A 118 6.96 25.51 16.54
C GLY A 118 7.59 26.48 15.55
N LEU A 119 6.81 27.47 15.10
CA LEU A 119 7.30 28.62 14.32
C LEU A 119 8.34 29.47 15.08
N ASP A 120 8.36 29.36 16.41
CA ASP A 120 9.37 29.98 17.28
C ASP A 120 10.68 29.18 17.34
N GLY A 121 10.79 28.08 16.58
CA GLY A 121 11.95 27.19 16.53
C GLY A 121 12.04 26.21 17.69
N LYS A 122 11.15 26.26 18.69
CA LYS A 122 11.18 25.31 19.81
C LYS A 122 10.71 23.94 19.35
N ILE A 123 11.35 22.91 19.88
CA ILE A 123 11.01 21.51 19.62
C ILE A 123 10.49 20.90 20.92
N SER A 124 9.40 20.14 20.81
CA SER A 124 8.85 19.35 21.91
C SER A 124 8.56 17.93 21.47
N HIS A 125 8.72 16.98 22.39
CA HIS A 125 8.33 15.60 22.18
C HIS A 125 6.88 15.40 22.60
N VAL A 126 6.11 14.74 21.75
CA VAL A 126 4.76 14.26 22.05
C VAL A 126 4.79 12.75 21.96
N ASN A 127 4.52 12.08 23.08
CA ASN A 127 4.41 10.62 23.11
C ASN A 127 3.05 10.20 22.58
N GLY A 128 3.03 9.13 21.79
CA GLY A 128 1.82 8.52 21.25
C GLY A 128 1.45 7.21 21.92
N THR A 129 0.45 6.55 21.37
CA THR A 129 0.16 5.14 21.60
C THR A 129 0.30 4.37 20.29
N GLU A 130 0.72 3.11 20.39
CA GLU A 130 0.86 2.24 19.23
C GLU A 130 -0.11 1.06 19.32
N LYS A 131 -0.72 0.73 18.18
CA LYS A 131 -1.44 -0.53 17.98
C LYS A 131 -0.76 -1.31 16.86
N SER A 132 -0.25 -2.50 17.19
CA SER A 132 0.23 -3.45 16.18
C SER A 132 -0.93 -3.91 15.28
N LEU A 133 -0.71 -3.83 13.97
CA LEU A 133 -1.55 -4.49 12.96
C LEU A 133 -1.04 -5.91 12.68
N LEU A 134 0.19 -6.22 13.08
CA LEU A 134 0.69 -7.58 13.00
C LEU A 134 -0.09 -8.50 13.94
N PRO A 135 -0.46 -9.69 13.46
CA PRO A 135 -1.06 -10.72 14.30
C PRO A 135 -0.08 -11.18 15.38
N ALA A 136 -0.60 -11.58 16.54
CA ALA A 136 0.19 -12.22 17.60
C ALA A 136 0.84 -13.53 17.10
N GLU A 137 1.91 -13.99 17.75
CA GLU A 137 2.62 -15.21 17.33
C GLU A 137 1.76 -16.48 17.34
N ASP A 138 0.77 -16.55 18.24
CA ASP A 138 -0.20 -17.64 18.36
C ASP A 138 -1.53 -17.35 17.64
N ALA A 139 -1.62 -16.22 16.95
CA ALA A 139 -2.83 -15.83 16.26
C ALA A 139 -3.19 -16.87 15.19
N ARG A 140 -4.50 -17.10 15.07
CA ARG A 140 -5.06 -17.85 13.96
C ARG A 140 -5.62 -16.87 12.94
N PRO A 141 -5.51 -17.17 11.65
CA PRO A 141 -6.08 -16.29 10.65
C PRO A 141 -7.60 -16.24 10.78
N VAL A 142 -8.17 -15.04 10.63
CA VAL A 142 -9.63 -14.88 10.61
C VAL A 142 -10.22 -15.64 9.41
N CYS A 143 -9.57 -15.55 8.25
CA CYS A 143 -9.82 -16.44 7.13
C CYS A 143 -8.59 -16.64 6.24
N ALA A 144 -8.66 -17.61 5.32
CA ALA A 144 -7.57 -17.92 4.40
C ALA A 144 -7.67 -17.12 3.10
N LEU A 145 -6.53 -16.67 2.56
CA LEU A 145 -6.47 -15.92 1.29
C LEU A 145 -7.05 -16.72 0.10
N SER A 146 -6.96 -18.05 0.15
CA SER A 146 -7.51 -18.95 -0.86
C SER A 146 -9.04 -18.96 -0.95
N LYS A 147 -9.75 -18.19 -0.12
CA LYS A 147 -11.20 -17.96 -0.24
C LYS A 147 -11.54 -16.76 -1.12
N PHE A 148 -10.61 -15.83 -1.34
CA PHE A 148 -10.83 -14.63 -2.13
C PHE A 148 -10.80 -14.94 -3.63
N ARG A 149 -11.68 -14.30 -4.39
CA ARG A 149 -11.87 -14.53 -5.83
C ARG A 149 -11.96 -13.20 -6.57
N PRO A 150 -11.54 -13.14 -7.85
CA PRO A 150 -11.84 -12.00 -8.72
C PRO A 150 -13.32 -11.61 -8.66
N GLY A 151 -13.61 -10.32 -8.56
CA GLY A 151 -14.98 -9.79 -8.54
C GLY A 151 -15.79 -10.06 -7.26
N MET A 152 -15.17 -10.55 -6.18
CA MET A 152 -15.84 -10.74 -4.89
C MET A 152 -16.36 -9.40 -4.34
N LEU A 153 -17.58 -9.36 -3.78
CA LEU A 153 -18.10 -8.16 -3.13
C LEU A 153 -17.48 -7.98 -1.75
N MET A 154 -17.26 -6.73 -1.33
CA MET A 154 -16.77 -6.40 0.02
C MET A 154 -17.66 -6.97 1.11
N LYS A 155 -18.99 -6.98 0.94
CA LYS A 155 -19.89 -7.60 1.92
C LYS A 155 -19.61 -9.11 2.10
N ASP A 156 -19.25 -9.80 1.02
CA ASP A 156 -18.99 -11.24 1.03
C ASP A 156 -17.59 -11.50 1.61
N ALA A 157 -16.60 -10.65 1.25
CA ALA A 157 -15.29 -10.63 1.87
C ALA A 157 -15.39 -10.36 3.38
N CYS A 158 -16.11 -9.32 3.81
CA CYS A 158 -16.32 -8.98 5.21
C CYS A 158 -17.14 -10.02 5.97
N ALA A 159 -18.06 -10.73 5.32
CA ALA A 159 -18.75 -11.87 5.96
C ALA A 159 -17.80 -13.04 6.28
N LEU A 160 -16.65 -13.12 5.62
CA LEU A 160 -15.56 -14.03 5.98
C LEU A 160 -14.69 -13.49 7.12
N LEU A 161 -14.90 -12.24 7.54
CA LEU A 161 -14.14 -11.53 8.55
C LEU A 161 -14.96 -11.30 9.82
N GLU A 162 -14.39 -10.51 10.74
CA GLU A 162 -15.03 -10.10 11.98
C GLU A 162 -16.23 -9.17 11.74
N LYS A 163 -17.18 -9.17 12.68
CA LYS A 163 -18.47 -8.44 12.57
C LYS A 163 -18.33 -6.92 12.45
N ASP A 164 -17.25 -6.34 12.98
CA ASP A 164 -16.99 -4.90 12.97
C ASP A 164 -15.48 -4.66 12.76
N PRO A 165 -14.99 -4.80 11.52
CA PRO A 165 -13.56 -4.76 11.28
C PRO A 165 -13.06 -3.31 11.27
N LEU A 166 -11.86 -3.10 11.82
CA LEU A 166 -11.20 -1.80 11.80
C LEU A 166 -11.00 -1.34 10.35
N ARG A 167 -11.11 -0.03 10.09
CA ARG A 167 -10.79 0.55 8.78
C ARG A 167 -9.64 1.56 8.86
N ASP A 168 -8.85 1.60 7.80
CA ASP A 168 -7.93 2.71 7.57
C ASP A 168 -8.69 3.96 7.09
N ASP A 169 -7.98 5.06 6.89
CA ASP A 169 -8.58 6.33 6.52
C ASP A 169 -8.89 6.42 5.01
N GLY A 170 -8.32 5.53 4.20
CA GLY A 170 -8.72 5.29 2.81
C GLY A 170 -9.96 4.39 2.68
N GLY A 171 -10.53 3.94 3.81
CA GLY A 171 -11.70 3.07 3.84
C GLY A 171 -11.38 1.59 3.67
N ALA A 172 -10.10 1.20 3.55
CA ALA A 172 -9.72 -0.21 3.47
C ALA A 172 -9.98 -0.91 4.80
N VAL A 173 -10.44 -2.15 4.72
CA VAL A 173 -10.70 -2.98 5.89
C VAL A 173 -9.38 -3.58 6.37
N LEU A 174 -9.01 -3.27 7.62
CA LEU A 174 -7.83 -3.78 8.32
C LEU A 174 -8.21 -5.04 9.10
N THR A 175 -7.54 -6.15 8.80
CA THR A 175 -7.83 -7.46 9.40
C THR A 175 -6.59 -8.37 9.40
N SER A 176 -6.77 -9.65 9.76
CA SER A 176 -5.73 -10.67 9.64
C SER A 176 -6.13 -11.83 8.72
N LEU A 177 -5.26 -12.18 7.78
CA LEU A 177 -5.48 -13.26 6.82
C LEU A 177 -4.40 -14.33 6.90
N GLY A 178 -4.78 -15.57 6.65
CA GLY A 178 -3.89 -16.72 6.62
C GLY A 178 -3.45 -17.03 5.21
N PHE A 179 -2.14 -17.07 4.98
CA PHE A 179 -1.57 -17.46 3.70
C PHE A 179 -0.12 -17.90 3.85
N ALA A 180 0.29 -18.93 3.10
CA ALA A 180 1.65 -19.48 3.12
C ALA A 180 2.13 -19.83 4.55
N ASP A 181 1.26 -20.47 5.34
CA ASP A 181 1.48 -20.84 6.74
C ASP A 181 1.86 -19.65 7.66
N MET A 182 1.50 -18.45 7.25
CA MET A 182 1.69 -17.21 7.99
C MET A 182 0.35 -16.52 8.19
N VAL A 183 0.27 -15.74 9.27
CA VAL A 183 -0.81 -14.77 9.46
C VAL A 183 -0.29 -13.41 9.06
N TRP A 184 -1.05 -12.69 8.26
CA TRP A 184 -0.69 -11.42 7.64
C TRP A 184 -1.53 -10.29 8.23
N ALA A 185 -0.95 -9.09 8.34
CA ALA A 185 -1.73 -7.88 8.47
C ALA A 185 -2.32 -7.57 7.09
N ALA A 186 -3.64 -7.60 6.94
CA ALA A 186 -4.30 -7.49 5.65
C ALA A 186 -5.08 -6.18 5.52
N ARG A 187 -4.93 -5.51 4.37
CA ARG A 187 -5.77 -4.39 3.94
C ARG A 187 -6.61 -4.83 2.74
N LEU A 188 -7.92 -4.69 2.86
CA LEU A 188 -8.86 -4.99 1.78
C LEU A 188 -9.47 -3.69 1.30
N THR A 189 -9.08 -3.26 0.09
CA THR A 189 -9.49 -1.99 -0.49
C THR A 189 -10.78 -2.17 -1.29
N PRO A 190 -11.85 -1.43 -0.96
CA PRO A 190 -13.05 -1.41 -1.78
C PRO A 190 -12.78 -0.66 -3.09
N TYR A 191 -13.32 -1.18 -4.18
CA TYR A 191 -13.42 -0.46 -5.44
C TYR A 191 -14.22 0.82 -5.21
N THR A 192 -13.59 1.96 -5.47
CA THR A 192 -14.27 3.26 -5.46
C THR A 192 -14.38 3.72 -6.92
N PRO A 193 -15.59 3.86 -7.48
CA PRO A 193 -15.76 4.39 -8.82
C PRO A 193 -15.11 5.78 -8.91
N GLY A 194 -14.09 5.92 -9.75
CA GLY A 194 -13.45 7.20 -10.08
C GLY A 194 -14.05 7.80 -11.35
N ASP A 195 -14.08 9.14 -11.42
CA ASP A 195 -14.60 10.02 -12.50
C ASP A 195 -13.93 9.83 -13.88
N ASP A 196 -12.98 8.90 -14.01
CA ASP A 196 -12.33 8.60 -15.27
C ASP A 196 -13.15 7.57 -16.05
N ASN A 197 -13.45 7.86 -17.31
CA ASN A 197 -14.20 7.03 -18.28
C ASN A 197 -13.49 5.71 -18.64
N VAL A 198 -12.92 4.99 -17.66
CA VAL A 198 -12.54 3.58 -17.81
C VAL A 198 -13.83 2.80 -17.59
N GLU A 199 -14.23 1.99 -18.58
CA GLU A 199 -15.46 1.21 -18.55
C GLU A 199 -15.66 0.59 -17.17
N ALA A 200 -16.68 1.11 -16.48
CA ALA A 200 -16.99 0.74 -15.12
C ALA A 200 -17.05 -0.78 -15.02
N PHE A 201 -16.39 -1.36 -14.00
CA PHE A 201 -16.81 -2.66 -13.49
C PHE A 201 -18.33 -2.59 -13.40
N PRO A 202 -19.09 -3.46 -14.08
CA PRO A 202 -20.52 -3.37 -14.09
C PRO A 202 -20.92 -3.72 -12.66
N VAL A 203 -21.20 -2.67 -11.88
CA VAL A 203 -21.74 -2.76 -10.52
C VAL A 203 -23.18 -3.26 -10.68
N LYS A 204 -23.35 -4.49 -11.16
CA LYS A 204 -24.64 -5.17 -11.30
C LYS A 204 -25.21 -5.59 -9.95
N ALA A 205 -24.56 -5.25 -8.83
CA ALA A 205 -24.95 -5.72 -7.52
C ALA A 205 -24.81 -4.68 -6.39
N GLY A 206 -25.00 -3.38 -6.66
CA GLY A 206 -25.30 -2.36 -5.63
C GLY A 206 -24.43 -2.36 -4.35
N GLY A 207 -23.17 -2.79 -4.43
CA GLY A 207 -22.27 -2.95 -3.29
C GLY A 207 -20.82 -2.78 -3.72
N GLU A 208 -19.97 -2.37 -2.77
CA GLU A 208 -18.53 -2.21 -2.96
C GLU A 208 -17.92 -3.54 -3.42
N VAL A 209 -17.19 -3.55 -4.55
CA VAL A 209 -16.43 -4.72 -5.03
C VAL A 209 -15.07 -4.72 -4.32
N LEU A 210 -14.53 -5.88 -3.97
CA LEU A 210 -13.15 -5.98 -3.50
C LEU A 210 -12.21 -5.77 -4.69
N GLU A 211 -11.48 -4.67 -4.69
CA GLU A 211 -10.56 -4.32 -5.77
C GLU A 211 -9.17 -4.93 -5.53
N HIS A 212 -8.68 -4.81 -4.31
CA HIS A 212 -7.30 -5.07 -3.99
C HIS A 212 -7.14 -5.62 -2.58
N VAL A 213 -6.24 -6.60 -2.42
CA VAL A 213 -5.82 -7.11 -1.11
C VAL A 213 -4.32 -6.92 -0.99
N GLU A 214 -3.91 -6.14 0.00
CA GLU A 214 -2.52 -5.97 0.40
C GLU A 214 -2.28 -6.77 1.69
N LEU A 215 -1.24 -7.61 1.71
CA LEU A 215 -0.78 -8.31 2.90
C LEU A 215 0.57 -7.76 3.30
N ARG A 216 0.74 -7.39 4.57
CA ARG A 216 2.02 -6.95 5.12
C ARG A 216 2.49 -7.84 6.26
N GLN A 217 3.78 -8.07 6.31
CA GLN A 217 4.45 -8.81 7.37
C GLN A 217 5.91 -8.34 7.52
N LYS A 218 6.54 -8.56 8.68
CA LYS A 218 7.99 -8.31 8.81
C LYS A 218 8.76 -9.25 7.88
N LEU A 219 9.73 -8.69 7.18
CA LEU A 219 10.61 -9.40 6.27
C LEU A 219 11.64 -10.24 7.03
N SER A 220 11.77 -11.50 6.63
CA SER A 220 12.88 -12.38 7.00
C SER A 220 13.09 -13.39 5.88
N ASP A 221 14.29 -13.99 5.81
CA ASP A 221 14.59 -15.02 4.80
C ASP A 221 13.58 -16.18 4.91
N GLN A 222 13.32 -16.65 6.12
CA GLN A 222 12.35 -17.72 6.39
C GLN A 222 10.95 -17.43 5.83
N ARG A 223 10.46 -16.20 6.01
CA ARG A 223 9.10 -15.81 5.57
C ARG A 223 9.03 -15.63 4.07
N LEU A 224 10.08 -15.04 3.47
CA LEU A 224 10.18 -14.89 2.02
C LEU A 224 10.24 -16.26 1.33
N ASP A 225 11.07 -17.18 1.83
CA ASP A 225 11.17 -18.54 1.31
C ASP A 225 9.87 -19.32 1.47
N ALA A 226 9.19 -19.21 2.62
CA ALA A 226 7.89 -19.85 2.84
C ALA A 226 6.80 -19.33 1.89
N LEU A 227 6.77 -18.02 1.65
CA LEU A 227 5.87 -17.39 0.68
C LEU A 227 6.12 -17.91 -0.73
N LEU A 228 7.37 -17.85 -1.19
CA LEU A 228 7.76 -18.28 -2.53
C LEU A 228 7.46 -19.78 -2.72
N ALA A 229 7.84 -20.63 -1.77
CA ALA A 229 7.56 -22.06 -1.81
C ALA A 229 6.04 -22.34 -1.89
N SER A 230 5.23 -21.62 -1.11
CA SER A 230 3.77 -21.76 -1.15
C SER A 230 3.19 -21.38 -2.51
N LEU A 231 3.62 -20.26 -3.08
CA LEU A 231 3.20 -19.82 -4.41
C LEU A 231 3.62 -20.83 -5.50
N TYR A 232 4.85 -21.33 -5.45
CA TYR A 232 5.32 -22.35 -6.39
C TYR A 232 4.52 -23.65 -6.32
N ASN A 233 4.19 -24.09 -5.10
CA ASN A 233 3.35 -25.27 -4.86
C ASN A 233 1.92 -25.08 -5.36
N MET A 234 1.42 -23.85 -5.36
CA MET A 234 0.13 -23.48 -5.95
C MET A 234 0.17 -23.35 -7.48
N GLY A 235 1.33 -23.57 -8.11
CA GLY A 235 1.50 -23.49 -9.57
C GLY A 235 1.82 -22.08 -10.08
N TYR A 236 2.05 -21.11 -9.20
CA TYR A 236 2.48 -19.77 -9.60
C TYR A 236 3.94 -19.76 -10.01
N ARG A 237 4.30 -18.87 -10.93
CA ARG A 237 5.65 -18.70 -11.47
C ARG A 237 5.97 -17.21 -11.59
N PRO A 238 7.24 -16.82 -11.42
CA PRO A 238 7.65 -15.45 -11.63
C PRO A 238 7.66 -15.18 -13.14
N TRP A 239 7.12 -14.04 -13.54
CA TRP A 239 7.15 -13.61 -14.94
C TRP A 239 8.05 -12.39 -15.15
N GLN A 240 8.13 -11.54 -14.14
CA GLN A 240 8.98 -10.37 -14.06
C GLN A 240 9.45 -10.18 -12.61
N ALA A 241 10.71 -9.75 -12.45
CA ALA A 241 11.19 -9.23 -11.18
C ALA A 241 12.09 -8.01 -11.41
N GLU A 242 11.93 -6.99 -10.57
CA GLU A 242 12.75 -5.80 -10.55
C GLU A 242 13.51 -5.76 -9.23
N LEU A 243 14.83 -5.66 -9.30
CA LEU A 243 15.75 -5.56 -8.17
C LEU A 243 16.71 -4.39 -8.42
N PRO A 244 17.44 -3.89 -7.41
CA PRO A 244 18.35 -2.77 -7.60
C PRO A 244 19.42 -3.04 -8.67
N GLY A 245 19.28 -2.39 -9.83
CA GLY A 245 20.19 -2.54 -10.97
C GLY A 245 20.01 -3.84 -11.75
N LEU A 246 18.91 -4.56 -11.57
CA LEU A 246 18.63 -5.83 -12.26
C LEU A 246 17.13 -5.96 -12.56
N ASP A 247 16.81 -5.96 -13.84
CA ASP A 247 15.47 -6.29 -14.34
C ASP A 247 15.49 -7.69 -14.94
N MET A 248 14.57 -8.54 -14.49
CA MET A 248 14.46 -9.93 -14.90
C MET A 248 13.13 -10.16 -15.59
N ASN A 249 13.16 -10.45 -16.89
CA ASN A 249 12.00 -10.98 -17.61
C ASN A 249 12.17 -12.49 -17.79
N PHE A 250 11.42 -13.28 -17.03
CA PHE A 250 11.54 -14.74 -17.06
C PHE A 250 10.93 -15.36 -18.31
N THR A 251 10.07 -14.64 -19.03
CA THR A 251 9.48 -15.10 -20.29
C THR A 251 10.46 -15.02 -21.47
N GLU A 252 11.43 -14.11 -21.39
CA GLU A 252 12.46 -13.89 -22.41
C GLU A 252 13.76 -14.66 -22.12
N MET A 253 13.88 -15.28 -20.94
CA MET A 253 15.04 -16.10 -20.61
C MET A 253 15.13 -17.30 -21.56
N PRO A 254 16.27 -17.53 -22.25
CA PRO A 254 16.44 -18.66 -23.16
C PRO A 254 16.14 -19.94 -22.42
N VAL A 255 15.23 -20.78 -22.94
CA VAL A 255 14.66 -22.02 -22.34
C VAL A 255 15.50 -22.59 -21.20
N ALA A 256 15.48 -21.89 -20.08
CA ALA A 256 16.10 -22.32 -18.86
C ALA A 256 15.04 -23.22 -18.25
N ASP A 257 15.44 -24.37 -17.71
CA ASP A 257 14.47 -25.12 -16.93
C ASP A 257 13.91 -24.20 -15.82
N GLN A 258 12.63 -24.35 -15.50
CA GLN A 258 11.95 -23.49 -14.51
C GLN A 258 12.70 -23.46 -13.18
N LYS A 259 13.35 -24.59 -12.85
CA LYS A 259 14.22 -24.72 -11.68
C LYS A 259 15.35 -23.70 -11.71
N ARG A 260 16.00 -23.52 -12.85
CA ARG A 260 17.08 -22.55 -13.02
C ARG A 260 16.59 -21.11 -12.91
N GLN A 261 15.43 -20.78 -13.46
CA GLN A 261 14.82 -19.46 -13.30
C GLN A 261 14.58 -19.13 -11.83
N MET A 262 14.02 -20.09 -11.08
CA MET A 262 13.81 -19.98 -9.64
C MET A 262 15.14 -19.82 -8.88
N GLU A 263 16.15 -20.63 -9.21
CA GLU A 263 17.49 -20.50 -8.60
C GLU A 263 18.10 -19.12 -8.81
N ILE A 264 17.98 -18.54 -10.02
CA ILE A 264 18.49 -17.19 -10.30
C ILE A 264 17.77 -16.15 -9.46
N LEU A 265 16.44 -16.23 -9.36
CA LEU A 265 15.67 -15.33 -8.52
C LEU A 265 16.07 -15.45 -7.05
N HIS A 266 16.19 -16.67 -6.52
CA HIS A 266 16.62 -16.90 -5.12
C HIS A 266 18.02 -16.35 -4.86
N MET A 267 18.97 -16.49 -5.79
CA MET A 267 20.30 -15.89 -5.66
C MET A 267 20.24 -14.36 -5.63
N ALA A 268 19.46 -13.74 -6.53
CA ALA A 268 19.31 -12.29 -6.59
C ALA A 268 18.66 -11.72 -5.31
N LEU A 269 17.62 -12.40 -4.80
CA LEU A 269 16.98 -12.05 -3.53
C LEU A 269 17.93 -12.25 -2.35
N GLY A 270 18.74 -13.32 -2.33
CA GLY A 270 19.77 -13.53 -1.32
C GLY A 270 20.80 -12.40 -1.29
N MET A 271 21.19 -11.86 -2.46
CA MET A 271 22.07 -10.68 -2.52
C MET A 271 21.38 -9.42 -1.96
N LEU A 272 20.11 -9.20 -2.30
CA LEU A 272 19.31 -8.07 -1.78
C LEU A 272 19.14 -8.16 -0.25
N MET A 273 18.84 -9.35 0.28
CA MET A 273 18.64 -9.57 1.71
C MET A 273 19.90 -9.29 2.54
N ASN A 274 21.08 -9.44 1.93
CA ASN A 274 22.36 -9.06 2.53
C ASN A 274 22.76 -7.59 2.29
N ALA A 275 22.04 -6.86 1.44
CA ALA A 275 22.29 -5.46 1.19
C ALA A 275 21.67 -4.57 2.29
N PRO A 276 22.27 -3.40 2.58
CA PRO A 276 21.78 -2.48 3.60
C PRO A 276 20.52 -1.72 3.16
N ARG A 277 20.27 -1.62 1.85
CA ARG A 277 19.13 -0.91 1.25
C ARG A 277 18.76 -1.55 -0.09
N GLY A 278 17.56 -1.24 -0.57
CA GLY A 278 17.04 -1.67 -1.86
C GLY A 278 15.68 -2.34 -1.71
N ASP A 279 14.88 -2.24 -2.75
CA ASP A 279 13.58 -2.89 -2.83
C ASP A 279 13.61 -3.87 -4.01
N ALA A 280 12.89 -4.97 -3.87
CA ALA A 280 12.56 -5.82 -5.02
C ALA A 280 11.06 -5.94 -5.18
N CYS A 281 10.62 -5.99 -6.42
CA CYS A 281 9.25 -6.28 -6.83
C CYS A 281 9.27 -7.55 -7.68
N ILE A 282 8.48 -8.55 -7.30
CA ILE A 282 8.39 -9.84 -8.00
C ILE A 282 6.94 -10.04 -8.38
N MET A 283 6.67 -10.10 -9.67
CA MET A 283 5.34 -10.38 -10.16
C MET A 283 5.19 -11.87 -10.46
N MET A 284 4.10 -12.44 -9.98
CA MET A 284 3.81 -13.87 -10.01
C MET A 284 2.45 -14.10 -10.66
N ALA A 285 2.41 -15.07 -11.56
CA ALA A 285 1.19 -15.47 -12.27
C ALA A 285 1.04 -16.99 -12.27
N PRO A 286 -0.18 -17.53 -12.50
CA PRO A 286 -0.36 -18.95 -12.76
C PRO A 286 0.50 -19.39 -13.95
N GLY A 287 1.31 -20.44 -13.77
CA GLY A 287 2.30 -20.85 -14.76
C GLY A 287 1.70 -21.26 -16.12
N ASP A 288 0.49 -21.78 -16.12
CA ASP A 288 -0.28 -22.14 -17.31
C ASP A 288 -0.85 -20.92 -18.07
N MET A 289 -0.91 -19.75 -17.43
CA MET A 289 -1.41 -18.50 -18.01
C MET A 289 -0.30 -17.55 -18.49
N LEU A 290 0.97 -17.84 -18.18
CA LEU A 290 2.10 -17.00 -18.61
C LEU A 290 2.12 -16.70 -20.12
N PRO A 291 1.87 -17.67 -21.03
CA PRO A 291 1.85 -17.38 -22.46
C PRO A 291 0.74 -16.41 -22.88
N ASP A 292 -0.40 -16.44 -22.19
CA ASP A 292 -1.55 -15.59 -22.48
C ASP A 292 -1.36 -14.17 -21.94
N LEU A 293 -0.68 -14.02 -20.81
CA LEU A 293 -0.43 -12.70 -20.20
C LEU A 293 0.53 -11.82 -21.00
N ILE A 294 1.43 -12.40 -21.80
CA ILE A 294 2.33 -11.68 -22.72
C ILE A 294 1.54 -11.05 -23.89
N SER A 295 0.28 -11.48 -24.11
CA SER A 295 -0.56 -10.99 -25.20
C SER A 295 -1.53 -9.87 -24.82
N ASP A 296 -1.37 -9.28 -23.63
CA ASP A 296 -2.15 -8.14 -23.09
C ASP A 296 -3.68 -8.31 -23.09
N THR A 297 -4.19 -9.54 -23.17
CA THR A 297 -5.63 -9.82 -23.05
C THR A 297 -5.86 -11.15 -22.32
N PRO A 298 -6.00 -11.14 -20.98
CA PRO A 298 -6.30 -12.37 -20.26
C PRO A 298 -7.63 -12.94 -20.73
N ARG A 299 -7.60 -14.14 -21.32
CA ARG A 299 -8.79 -14.84 -21.86
C ARG A 299 -9.61 -15.57 -20.79
N LYS A 300 -9.08 -15.63 -19.57
CA LYS A 300 -9.72 -16.21 -18.37
C LYS A 300 -9.43 -15.34 -17.16
N ASP A 301 -10.29 -15.43 -16.15
CA ASP A 301 -10.06 -14.78 -14.87
C ASP A 301 -8.67 -15.17 -14.33
N VAL A 302 -7.90 -14.18 -13.92
CA VAL A 302 -6.52 -14.38 -13.45
C VAL A 302 -6.30 -13.62 -12.15
N GLN A 303 -5.68 -14.31 -11.20
CA GLN A 303 -5.19 -13.71 -9.97
C GLN A 303 -3.68 -13.58 -10.10
N LEU A 304 -3.18 -12.36 -9.95
CA LEU A 304 -1.75 -12.05 -9.95
C LEU A 304 -1.32 -11.71 -8.52
N PHE A 305 -0.10 -12.10 -8.17
CA PHE A 305 0.54 -11.64 -6.95
C PHE A 305 1.72 -10.76 -7.29
N THR A 306 1.84 -9.63 -6.60
CA THR A 306 3.05 -8.82 -6.61
C THR A 306 3.67 -8.88 -5.22
N ILE A 307 4.88 -9.40 -5.12
CA ILE A 307 5.64 -9.50 -3.88
C ILE A 307 6.62 -8.35 -3.84
N THR A 308 6.52 -7.50 -2.83
CA THR A 308 7.50 -6.44 -2.59
C THR A 308 8.35 -6.77 -1.36
N VAL A 309 9.66 -6.87 -1.56
CA VAL A 309 10.67 -7.01 -0.52
C VAL A 309 11.26 -5.63 -0.26
N ARG A 310 10.87 -4.99 0.84
CA ARG A 310 11.30 -3.64 1.19
C ARG A 310 12.34 -3.68 2.31
N ARG A 311 13.62 -3.54 1.96
CA ARG A 311 14.73 -3.58 2.93
C ARG A 311 14.74 -2.40 3.90
N PRO A 312 14.48 -1.13 3.48
CA PRO A 312 14.58 0.02 4.38
C PRO A 312 13.70 -0.09 5.63
N THR A 313 12.54 -0.73 5.52
CA THR A 313 11.57 -0.91 6.63
C THR A 313 11.41 -2.37 7.04
N ALA A 314 12.30 -3.25 6.57
CA ALA A 314 12.22 -4.70 6.79
C ALA A 314 10.78 -5.25 6.63
N THR A 315 10.11 -4.87 5.54
CA THR A 315 8.71 -5.23 5.29
C THR A 315 8.59 -6.13 4.05
N LEU A 316 7.79 -7.17 4.18
CA LEU A 316 7.34 -8.04 3.09
C LEU A 316 5.89 -7.69 2.79
N ILE A 317 5.62 -7.32 1.55
CA ILE A 317 4.28 -6.95 1.07
C ILE A 317 3.87 -7.94 -0.02
N VAL A 318 2.62 -8.38 0.01
CA VAL A 318 2.00 -9.17 -1.06
C VAL A 318 0.72 -8.49 -1.47
N ASP A 319 0.74 -7.95 -2.68
CA ASP A 319 -0.42 -7.41 -3.35
C ASP A 319 -1.08 -8.49 -4.18
N MET A 320 -2.40 -8.54 -4.12
CA MET A 320 -3.20 -9.46 -4.89
C MET A 320 -4.18 -8.67 -5.75
N THR A 321 -4.01 -8.78 -7.06
CA THR A 321 -4.89 -8.18 -8.05
C THR A 321 -5.57 -9.28 -8.84
N ALA A 322 -6.87 -9.13 -9.06
CA ALA A 322 -7.68 -10.15 -9.67
C ALA A 322 -8.40 -9.56 -10.89
N TYR A 323 -8.06 -10.04 -12.08
CA TYR A 323 -8.67 -9.63 -13.34
C TYR A 323 -9.77 -10.62 -13.72
N SER A 324 -10.89 -10.12 -14.21
CA SER A 324 -11.88 -10.97 -14.89
C SER A 324 -11.68 -10.86 -16.39
N ALA A 325 -11.74 -11.98 -17.10
CA ALA A 325 -11.67 -12.00 -18.57
C ALA A 325 -12.96 -11.57 -19.26
N SER A 326 -13.98 -11.24 -18.47
CA SER A 326 -15.29 -10.87 -18.99
C SER A 326 -15.38 -9.35 -19.14
N PHE A 327 -14.95 -8.82 -20.29
CA PHE A 327 -15.61 -7.69 -20.96
C PHE A 327 -15.65 -7.93 -22.46
#